data_AF-I8Z7P3-F1
#
_entry.id   AF-I8Z7P3-F1
#
_cell.length_a   1.000
_cell.length_b   1.000
_cell.length_c   1.000
_cell.angle_alpha   90.00
_cell.angle_beta   90.00
_cell.angle_gamma   90.00
#
_symmetry.space_group_name_H-M   'P 1'
#
loop_
_entity.id
_entity.type
_entity.pdbx_description
1 polymer ?
#
loop_
_entity_poly.entity_id
_entity_poly.type
_entity_poly.pdbx_seq_one_letter_code
_entity_poly.pdbx_strand_id
1 'polypeptide(L)'
;MKETSTRFGRFCTSWKFFLVLIALQFVLMPMATKGFRFEEAGQIVFTTLGHALINRFYPYSFVFQWMALALIVALLFFRDRIGRFFSAYVGCCYLLYAIIQSIAVTNKYGVSVVTVNLVMMLFVAFVWFRDSWKGENKYTFSNLNWKTAWLVPVAFFCLWFPMNLQNAKPDFNPAYLFSGFASLAFCPMTPVFLILLTLCRPTINMVTYRVTAMVGLIIGIYNMGQFANPTGFYLGIYHLPLLLISLYALLSSRQLK
;
A
#
# COMPACT_ATOMS: atom_id res chain seq x y z
N MET A 1 -28.62 0.83 -1.21
CA MET A 1 -27.97 0.16 -0.08
C MET A 1 -28.19 -1.35 -0.24
N LYS A 2 -27.23 -2.09 -0.80
CA LYS A 2 -27.35 -3.56 -0.97
C LYS A 2 -26.40 -4.22 0.02
N GLU A 3 -26.84 -4.27 1.27
CA GLU A 3 -26.14 -4.98 2.33
C GLU A 3 -26.38 -6.49 2.17
N THR A 4 -25.65 -7.11 1.25
CA THR A 4 -25.38 -8.55 1.37
C THR A 4 -24.05 -8.69 2.10
N SER A 5 -24.02 -8.24 3.37
CA SER A 5 -22.81 -8.36 4.19
C SER A 5 -22.59 -9.82 4.60
N THR A 6 -22.00 -10.57 3.67
CA THR A 6 -21.40 -11.88 3.91
C THR A 6 -20.66 -11.85 5.26
N ARG A 7 -20.70 -12.94 6.05
CA ARG A 7 -20.02 -13.01 7.37
C ARG A 7 -18.57 -12.49 7.28
N PHE A 8 -17.89 -12.81 6.18
CA PHE A 8 -16.56 -12.29 5.84
C PHE A 8 -16.49 -10.76 5.79
N GLY A 9 -17.40 -10.09 5.09
CA GLY A 9 -17.41 -8.64 4.95
C GLY A 9 -17.64 -7.94 6.29
N ARG A 10 -18.56 -8.46 7.12
CA ARG A 10 -18.76 -7.97 8.50
C ARG A 10 -17.51 -8.14 9.36
N PHE A 11 -16.83 -9.28 9.25
CA PHE A 11 -15.59 -9.51 9.98
C PHE A 11 -14.50 -8.52 9.56
N CYS A 12 -14.20 -8.43 8.27
CA CYS A 12 -13.12 -7.58 7.74
C CYS A 12 -13.34 -6.07 7.97
N THR A 13 -14.60 -5.64 8.11
CA THR A 13 -14.96 -4.25 8.42
C THR A 13 -15.09 -3.98 9.93
N SER A 14 -15.02 -5.01 10.77
CA SER A 14 -15.12 -4.88 12.23
C SER A 14 -13.78 -4.55 12.89
N TRP A 15 -13.83 -4.07 14.13
CA TRP A 15 -12.65 -3.90 14.99
C TRP A 15 -11.95 -5.24 15.30
N LYS A 16 -12.70 -6.36 15.29
CA LYS A 16 -12.13 -7.69 15.55
C LYS A 16 -11.06 -8.06 14.53
N PHE A 17 -11.27 -7.71 13.26
CA PHE A 17 -10.26 -7.95 12.23
C PHE A 17 -8.99 -7.12 12.47
N PHE A 18 -9.14 -5.87 12.91
CA PHE A 18 -7.98 -5.05 13.29
C PHE A 18 -7.19 -5.69 14.45
N LEU A 19 -7.87 -6.21 15.48
CA LEU A 19 -7.22 -6.96 16.56
C LEU A 19 -6.48 -8.20 16.06
N VAL A 20 -7.02 -8.92 15.08
CA VAL A 20 -6.32 -10.04 14.45
C VAL A 20 -5.07 -9.57 13.72
N LEU A 21 -5.12 -8.45 12.98
CA LEU A 21 -3.94 -7.89 12.33
C LEU A 21 -2.86 -7.49 13.34
N ILE A 22 -3.24 -6.97 14.52
CA ILE A 22 -2.30 -6.67 15.61
C ILE A 22 -1.73 -7.95 16.23
N ALA A 23 -2.57 -8.96 16.52
CA ALA A 23 -2.10 -10.24 17.05
C ALA A 23 -1.11 -10.93 16.10
N LEU A 24 -1.36 -10.86 14.79
CA LEU A 24 -0.47 -11.41 13.76
C LEU A 24 0.94 -10.81 13.80
N GLN A 25 1.13 -9.57 14.28
CA GLN A 25 2.45 -8.96 14.42
C GLN A 25 3.34 -9.68 15.43
N PHE A 26 2.73 -10.31 16.44
CA PHE A 26 3.45 -11.04 17.48
C PHE A 26 3.56 -12.53 17.17
N VAL A 27 2.61 -13.08 16.40
CA VAL A 27 2.59 -14.50 16.05
C VAL A 27 3.49 -14.79 14.84
N LEU A 28 3.50 -13.91 13.83
CA LEU A 28 4.26 -14.13 12.59
C LEU A 28 5.67 -13.54 12.68
N MET A 29 6.58 -14.33 13.25
CA MET A 29 8.00 -14.02 13.26
C MET A 29 8.60 -13.98 11.83
N PRO A 30 9.66 -13.19 11.61
CA PRO A 30 10.40 -13.26 10.35
C PRO A 30 10.97 -14.67 10.15
N MET A 31 11.01 -15.12 8.90
CA MET A 31 11.62 -16.40 8.55
C MET A 31 12.95 -16.17 7.86
N ALA A 32 13.89 -17.09 8.07
CA ALA A 32 15.16 -17.12 7.37
C ALA A 32 15.59 -18.56 7.10
N THR A 33 16.22 -18.80 5.95
CA THR A 33 16.78 -20.14 5.64
C THR A 33 17.99 -20.48 6.49
N LYS A 34 18.75 -19.47 6.94
CA LYS A 34 19.80 -19.65 7.94
C LYS A 34 19.21 -19.37 9.32
N GLY A 35 19.54 -20.22 10.29
CA GLY A 35 19.07 -20.06 11.66
C GLY A 35 19.50 -18.72 12.26
N PHE A 36 18.65 -18.15 13.10
CA PHE A 36 18.91 -16.92 13.82
C PHE A 36 18.35 -17.02 15.23
N ARG A 37 18.85 -16.18 16.14
CA ARG A 37 18.32 -16.14 17.51
C ARG A 37 17.16 -15.17 17.61
N PHE A 38 16.21 -15.42 18.52
CA PHE A 38 15.03 -14.58 18.68
C PHE A 38 15.36 -13.10 18.93
N GLU A 39 16.46 -12.80 19.61
CA GLU A 39 16.92 -11.43 19.87
C GLU A 39 17.29 -10.67 18.58
N GLU A 40 17.59 -11.38 17.50
CA GLU A 40 17.93 -10.82 16.19
C GLU A 40 16.71 -10.60 15.28
N ALA A 41 15.50 -10.97 15.72
CA ALA A 41 14.28 -10.88 14.90
C ALA A 41 14.07 -9.47 14.32
N GLY A 42 14.27 -8.42 15.13
CA GLY A 42 14.20 -7.03 14.67
C GLY A 42 15.26 -6.71 13.61
N GLN A 43 16.51 -7.18 13.81
CA GLN A 43 17.60 -6.96 12.85
C GLN A 43 17.33 -7.65 11.51
N ILE A 44 16.71 -8.82 11.52
CA ILE A 44 16.32 -9.52 10.28
C ILE A 44 15.30 -8.72 9.50
N VAL A 45 14.30 -8.14 10.17
CA VAL A 45 13.31 -7.30 9.50
C VAL A 45 14.00 -6.11 8.82
N PHE A 46 14.86 -5.38 9.54
CA PHE A 46 15.61 -4.25 8.95
C PHE A 46 16.51 -4.68 7.79
N THR A 47 17.26 -5.78 7.95
CA THR A 47 18.17 -6.30 6.91
C THR A 47 17.38 -6.76 5.68
N THR A 48 16.25 -7.42 5.88
CA THR A 48 15.38 -7.91 4.80
C THR A 48 14.78 -6.74 4.03
N LEU A 49 14.26 -5.71 4.72
CA LEU A 49 13.69 -4.55 4.06
C LEU A 49 14.77 -3.73 3.31
N GLY A 50 15.98 -3.62 3.86
CA GLY A 50 17.10 -2.91 3.21
C GLY A 50 17.65 -3.63 1.97
N HIS A 51 17.61 -4.96 1.93
CA HIS A 51 18.08 -5.79 0.82
C HIS A 51 16.95 -6.48 0.05
N ALA A 52 15.74 -5.94 0.13
CA ALA A 52 14.56 -6.52 -0.48
C ALA A 52 14.71 -6.64 -2.01
N LEU A 53 14.01 -7.61 -2.58
CA LEU A 53 14.06 -7.90 -4.02
C LEU A 53 13.68 -6.70 -4.90
N ILE A 54 12.91 -5.74 -4.39
CA ILE A 54 12.56 -4.48 -5.07
C ILE A 54 13.80 -3.76 -5.63
N ASN A 55 14.95 -3.84 -4.97
CA ASN A 55 16.18 -3.21 -5.43
C ASN A 55 16.63 -3.73 -6.81
N ARG A 56 16.29 -4.99 -7.15
CA ARG A 56 16.57 -5.60 -8.46
C ARG A 56 15.61 -5.11 -9.55
N PHE A 57 14.47 -4.54 -9.17
CA PHE A 57 13.46 -4.04 -10.09
C PHE A 57 13.58 -2.54 -10.39
N TYR A 58 14.41 -1.79 -9.65
CA TYR A 58 14.60 -0.36 -9.91
C TYR A 58 14.98 -0.01 -11.36
N PRO A 59 15.82 -0.77 -12.09
CA PRO A 59 16.08 -0.49 -13.51
C PRO A 59 14.84 -0.55 -14.40
N TYR A 60 13.79 -1.26 -13.96
CA TYR A 60 12.53 -1.44 -14.69
C TYR A 60 11.40 -0.53 -14.15
N SER A 61 11.70 0.36 -13.20
CA SER A 61 10.70 1.22 -12.54
C SER A 61 9.84 2.02 -13.51
N PHE A 62 10.45 2.52 -14.58
CA PHE A 62 9.75 3.30 -15.61
C PHE A 62 8.58 2.51 -16.23
N VAL A 63 8.71 1.19 -16.43
CA VAL A 63 7.64 0.36 -17.01
C VAL A 63 6.43 0.37 -16.09
N PHE A 64 6.64 0.12 -14.80
CA PHE A 64 5.58 0.13 -13.80
C PHE A 64 4.97 1.52 -13.64
N GLN A 65 5.79 2.57 -13.76
CA GLN A 65 5.36 3.95 -13.62
C GLN A 65 4.43 4.35 -14.77
N TRP A 66 4.83 4.06 -16.02
CA TRP A 66 3.99 4.29 -17.19
C TRP A 66 2.71 3.46 -17.16
N MET A 67 2.77 2.20 -16.71
CA MET A 67 1.57 1.37 -16.53
C MET A 67 0.61 1.97 -15.49
N ALA A 68 1.12 2.40 -14.34
CA ALA A 68 0.32 3.02 -13.28
C ALA A 68 -0.33 4.32 -13.77
N LEU A 69 0.44 5.19 -14.42
CA LEU A 69 -0.07 6.44 -14.99
C LEU A 69 -1.14 6.18 -16.05
N ALA A 70 -0.86 5.29 -17.01
CA ALA A 70 -1.81 4.95 -18.07
C ALA A 70 -3.13 4.42 -17.49
N LEU A 71 -3.06 3.57 -16.46
CA LEU A 71 -4.26 3.00 -15.84
C LEU A 71 -5.04 4.00 -14.98
N ILE A 72 -4.36 4.89 -14.25
CA ILE A 72 -5.02 5.95 -13.50
C ILE A 72 -5.70 6.94 -14.46
N VAL A 73 -5.00 7.35 -15.52
CA VAL A 73 -5.57 8.21 -16.57
C VAL A 73 -6.78 7.53 -17.22
N ALA A 74 -6.64 6.27 -17.65
CA ALA A 74 -7.74 5.50 -18.21
C ALA A 74 -8.92 5.40 -17.22
N LEU A 75 -8.67 5.25 -15.91
CA LEU A 75 -9.72 5.18 -14.90
C LEU A 75 -10.47 6.50 -14.78
N LEU A 76 -9.78 7.65 -14.88
CA LEU A 76 -10.42 8.96 -14.84
C LEU A 76 -11.35 9.20 -16.04
N PHE A 77 -10.97 8.72 -17.22
CA PHE A 77 -11.77 8.88 -18.46
C PHE A 77 -12.87 7.82 -18.62
N PHE A 78 -12.53 6.54 -18.44
CA PHE A 78 -13.45 5.42 -18.68
C PHE A 78 -14.21 4.96 -17.43
N ARG A 79 -13.79 5.42 -16.24
CA ARG A 79 -14.51 5.22 -14.97
C ARG A 79 -14.84 3.75 -14.73
N ASP A 80 -16.10 3.46 -14.37
CA ASP A 80 -16.61 2.13 -14.05
C ASP A 80 -16.40 1.10 -15.18
N ARG A 81 -16.31 1.54 -16.45
CA ARG A 81 -16.12 0.65 -17.61
C ARG A 81 -14.86 -0.19 -17.51
N ILE A 82 -13.78 0.37 -16.94
CA ILE A 82 -12.53 -0.35 -16.70
C ILE A 82 -12.32 -0.72 -15.24
N GLY A 83 -13.30 -0.46 -14.36
CA GLY A 83 -13.16 -0.58 -12.92
C GLY A 83 -12.69 -1.97 -12.46
N ARG A 84 -13.24 -3.03 -13.05
CA ARG A 84 -12.82 -4.41 -12.74
C ARG A 84 -11.36 -4.68 -13.12
N PHE A 85 -10.95 -4.19 -14.30
CA PHE A 85 -9.58 -4.33 -14.76
C PHE A 85 -8.61 -3.55 -13.86
N PHE A 86 -8.99 -2.34 -13.47
CA PHE A 86 -8.23 -1.54 -12.52
C PHE A 86 -8.12 -2.25 -11.16
N SER A 87 -9.20 -2.80 -10.61
CA SER A 87 -9.14 -3.58 -9.36
C SER A 87 -8.21 -4.79 -9.48
N ALA A 88 -8.23 -5.49 -10.62
CA ALA A 88 -7.34 -6.62 -10.86
C ALA A 88 -5.87 -6.18 -10.94
N TYR A 89 -5.58 -5.07 -11.63
CA TYR A 89 -4.25 -4.46 -11.66
C TYR A 89 -3.75 -4.12 -10.25
N VAL A 90 -4.57 -3.47 -9.44
CA VAL A 90 -4.21 -3.14 -8.06
C VAL A 90 -3.96 -4.40 -7.23
N GLY A 91 -4.76 -5.45 -7.41
CA GLY A 91 -4.51 -6.77 -6.82
C GLY A 91 -3.15 -7.35 -7.23
N CYS A 92 -2.79 -7.30 -8.51
CA CYS A 92 -1.48 -7.70 -9.02
C CYS A 92 -0.34 -6.86 -8.42
N CYS A 93 -0.51 -5.55 -8.29
CA CYS A 93 0.45 -4.68 -7.63
C CYS A 93 0.69 -5.11 -6.18
N TYR A 94 -0.35 -5.34 -5.39
CA TYR A 94 -0.18 -5.78 -4.00
C TYR A 94 0.44 -7.18 -3.89
N LEU A 95 0.10 -8.09 -4.81
CA LEU A 95 0.74 -9.40 -4.88
C LEU A 95 2.25 -9.26 -5.17
N LEU A 96 2.60 -8.41 -6.13
CA LEU A 96 3.99 -8.09 -6.45
C LEU A 96 4.70 -7.49 -5.24
N TYR A 97 4.12 -6.45 -4.62
CA TYR A 97 4.68 -5.78 -3.44
C TYR A 97 4.94 -6.75 -2.29
N ALA A 98 4.00 -7.67 -2.03
CA ALA A 98 4.13 -8.68 -0.99
C ALA A 98 5.42 -9.49 -1.17
N ILE A 99 5.74 -9.88 -2.41
CA ILE A 99 6.95 -10.65 -2.74
C ILE A 99 8.18 -9.74 -2.73
N ILE A 100 8.17 -8.66 -3.52
CA ILE A 100 9.39 -7.90 -3.79
C ILE A 100 9.85 -7.03 -2.60
N GLN A 101 8.96 -6.67 -1.69
CA GLN A 101 9.30 -5.85 -0.50
C GLN A 101 9.43 -6.66 0.78
N SER A 102 8.85 -7.88 0.86
CA SER A 102 8.92 -8.69 2.08
C SER A 102 9.99 -9.78 2.03
N ILE A 103 10.60 -10.04 0.88
CA ILE A 103 11.61 -11.09 0.70
C ILE A 103 12.94 -10.45 0.30
N ALA A 104 14.02 -10.95 0.89
CA ALA A 104 15.40 -10.61 0.52
C ALA A 104 16.27 -11.87 0.44
N VAL A 105 17.34 -11.78 -0.33
CA VAL A 105 18.41 -12.79 -0.37
C VAL A 105 19.68 -12.13 0.12
N THR A 106 20.16 -12.57 1.28
CA THR A 106 21.30 -11.95 1.98
C THR A 106 22.35 -13.00 2.34
N ASN A 107 23.61 -12.58 2.43
CA ASN A 107 24.69 -13.49 2.84
C ASN A 107 24.51 -13.95 4.30
N LYS A 108 24.00 -13.07 5.18
CA LYS A 108 23.83 -13.32 6.62
C LYS A 108 22.69 -14.32 6.90
N TYR A 109 21.51 -14.12 6.31
CA TYR A 109 20.31 -14.90 6.64
C TYR A 109 19.83 -15.84 5.51
N GLY A 110 20.52 -15.85 4.36
CA GLY A 110 20.06 -16.55 3.16
C GLY A 110 18.80 -15.90 2.60
N VAL A 111 17.78 -16.69 2.26
CA VAL A 111 16.44 -16.16 1.97
C VAL A 111 15.79 -15.76 3.29
N SER A 112 15.51 -14.47 3.45
CA SER A 112 14.81 -13.91 4.62
C SER A 112 13.48 -13.29 4.21
N VAL A 113 12.47 -13.46 5.05
CA VAL A 113 11.08 -13.08 4.79
C VAL A 113 10.50 -12.35 5.99
N VAL A 114 9.99 -11.14 5.77
CA VAL A 114 9.14 -10.44 6.74
C VAL A 114 7.73 -11.02 6.63
N THR A 115 7.51 -12.15 7.29
CA THR A 115 6.31 -12.99 7.16
C THR A 115 5.01 -12.22 7.37
N VAL A 116 4.96 -11.31 8.34
CA VAL A 116 3.76 -10.54 8.62
C VAL A 116 3.43 -9.55 7.49
N ASN A 117 4.42 -8.88 6.92
CA ASN A 117 4.22 -7.98 5.76
C ASN A 117 3.73 -8.77 4.56
N LEU A 118 4.34 -9.93 4.30
CA LEU A 118 3.94 -10.83 3.22
C LEU A 118 2.45 -11.22 3.37
N VAL A 119 2.06 -11.73 4.54
CA VAL A 119 0.66 -12.17 4.78
C VAL A 119 -0.32 -10.99 4.68
N MET A 120 -0.01 -9.84 5.27
CA MET A 120 -0.89 -8.67 5.20
C MET A 120 -1.06 -8.16 3.77
N MET A 121 0.03 -8.02 3.01
CA MET A 121 -0.03 -7.54 1.62
C MET A 121 -0.72 -8.56 0.70
N LEU A 122 -0.50 -9.87 0.90
CA LEU A 122 -1.24 -10.92 0.18
C LEU A 122 -2.73 -10.88 0.48
N PHE A 123 -3.11 -10.59 1.73
CA PHE A 123 -4.53 -10.44 2.08
C PHE A 123 -5.16 -9.20 1.43
N VAL A 124 -4.41 -8.10 1.34
CA VAL A 124 -4.84 -6.92 0.56
C VAL A 124 -5.02 -7.29 -0.91
N ALA A 125 -4.06 -7.99 -1.53
CA ALA A 125 -4.19 -8.47 -2.91
C ALA A 125 -5.45 -9.34 -3.10
N PHE A 126 -5.73 -10.26 -2.16
CA PHE A 126 -6.91 -11.11 -2.18
C PHE A 126 -8.22 -10.30 -2.18
N VAL A 127 -8.36 -9.29 -1.32
CA VAL A 127 -9.60 -8.48 -1.30
C VAL A 127 -9.78 -7.65 -2.57
N TRP A 128 -8.68 -7.19 -3.19
CA TRP A 128 -8.72 -6.50 -4.49
C TRP A 128 -9.08 -7.43 -5.64
N PHE A 129 -8.56 -8.66 -5.68
CA PHE A 129 -8.98 -9.67 -6.68
C PHE A 129 -10.43 -10.11 -6.49
N ARG A 130 -10.88 -10.25 -5.24
CA ARG A 130 -12.29 -10.50 -4.96
C ARG A 130 -13.17 -9.36 -5.48
N ASP A 131 -12.73 -8.13 -5.28
CA ASP A 131 -13.43 -6.96 -5.79
C ASP A 131 -13.46 -6.93 -7.33
N SER A 132 -12.36 -7.26 -8.01
CA SER A 132 -12.33 -7.34 -9.48
C SER A 132 -13.28 -8.40 -10.02
N TRP A 133 -13.39 -9.55 -9.33
CA TRP A 133 -14.33 -10.61 -9.70
C TRP A 133 -15.80 -10.18 -9.53
N LYS A 134 -16.13 -9.56 -8.39
CA LYS A 134 -17.51 -9.18 -8.09
C LYS A 134 -17.94 -7.84 -8.69
N GLY A 135 -17.00 -6.96 -9.01
CA GLY A 135 -17.25 -5.58 -9.41
C GLY A 135 -18.00 -4.77 -8.34
N GLU A 136 -17.59 -4.90 -7.07
CA GLU A 136 -18.25 -4.22 -5.95
C GLU A 136 -17.85 -2.73 -5.87
N ASN A 137 -16.60 -2.37 -6.22
CA ASN A 137 -16.18 -0.98 -6.41
C ASN A 137 -16.78 -0.37 -7.68
N LYS A 138 -17.41 0.81 -7.54
CA LYS A 138 -17.80 1.65 -8.67
C LYS A 138 -17.03 2.96 -8.70
N TYR A 139 -16.35 3.20 -9.81
CA TYR A 139 -15.43 4.35 -9.97
C TYR A 139 -16.13 5.56 -10.59
N THR A 140 -16.99 6.20 -9.80
CA THR A 140 -17.85 7.32 -10.26
C THR A 140 -17.24 8.69 -10.04
N PHE A 141 -16.24 8.79 -9.16
CA PHE A 141 -15.67 10.06 -8.65
C PHE A 141 -16.73 11.02 -8.07
N SER A 142 -17.85 10.49 -7.57
CA SER A 142 -18.96 11.29 -7.03
C SER A 142 -18.61 12.10 -5.78
N ASN A 143 -17.55 11.73 -5.06
CA ASN A 143 -17.09 12.42 -3.86
C ASN A 143 -15.98 13.45 -4.16
N LEU A 144 -15.70 13.79 -5.43
CA LEU A 144 -14.77 14.86 -5.77
C LEU A 144 -15.44 16.22 -5.60
N ASN A 145 -15.16 16.89 -4.49
CA ASN A 145 -15.69 18.21 -4.13
C ASN A 145 -14.64 19.01 -3.33
N TRP A 146 -14.94 20.23 -2.92
CA TRP A 146 -13.99 21.09 -2.20
C TRP A 146 -13.43 20.44 -0.91
N LYS A 147 -14.20 19.59 -0.23
CA LYS A 147 -13.77 18.91 1.01
C LYS A 147 -12.78 17.77 0.77
N THR A 148 -12.70 17.26 -0.45
CA THR A 148 -11.85 16.10 -0.82
C THR A 148 -10.85 16.43 -1.94
N ALA A 149 -10.95 17.62 -2.55
CA ALA A 149 -10.05 18.08 -3.61
C ALA A 149 -8.58 18.12 -3.14
N TRP A 150 -8.33 18.38 -1.86
CA TRP A 150 -6.99 18.33 -1.26
C TRP A 150 -6.32 16.94 -1.34
N LEU A 151 -7.08 15.87 -1.56
CA LEU A 151 -6.52 14.53 -1.76
C LEU A 151 -5.79 14.40 -3.09
N VAL A 152 -6.19 15.16 -4.11
CA VAL A 152 -5.58 15.13 -5.45
C VAL A 152 -4.09 15.52 -5.43
N PRO A 153 -3.67 16.65 -4.84
CA PRO A 153 -2.24 16.98 -4.75
C PRO A 153 -1.46 15.98 -3.90
N VAL A 154 -2.07 15.36 -2.89
CA VAL A 154 -1.41 14.30 -2.10
C VAL A 154 -1.17 13.05 -2.95
N ALA A 155 -2.16 12.62 -3.75
CA ALA A 155 -2.00 11.51 -4.69
C ALA A 155 -0.92 11.82 -5.73
N PHE A 156 -0.89 13.05 -6.26
CA PHE A 156 0.14 13.49 -7.18
C PHE A 156 1.54 13.43 -6.55
N PHE A 157 1.70 13.92 -5.32
CA PHE A 157 2.96 13.81 -4.58
C PHE A 157 3.40 12.36 -4.40
N CYS A 158 2.48 11.45 -4.08
CA CYS A 158 2.79 10.04 -3.92
C CYS A 158 3.17 9.36 -5.24
N LEU A 159 2.56 9.75 -6.37
CA LEU A 159 2.92 9.24 -7.71
C LEU A 159 4.26 9.78 -8.19
N TRP A 160 4.54 11.05 -7.93
CA TRP A 160 5.80 11.68 -8.31
C TRP A 160 6.96 11.18 -7.45
N PHE A 161 6.73 11.08 -6.14
CA PHE A 161 7.69 10.67 -5.11
C PHE A 161 9.08 11.28 -5.33
N PRO A 162 9.22 12.62 -5.21
CA PRO A 162 10.42 13.36 -5.60
C PRO A 162 11.58 13.15 -4.62
N MET A 163 12.16 11.95 -4.59
CA MET A 163 13.20 11.53 -3.65
C MET A 163 14.34 10.84 -4.40
N ASN A 164 15.57 11.22 -4.10
CA ASN A 164 16.73 10.52 -4.60
C ASN A 164 16.94 9.20 -3.85
N LEU A 165 16.96 8.09 -4.59
CA LEU A 165 17.07 6.73 -4.03
C LEU A 165 18.38 6.45 -3.30
N GLN A 166 19.47 7.17 -3.61
CA GLN A 166 20.79 6.89 -3.05
C GLN A 166 20.95 7.48 -1.64
N ASN A 167 20.35 8.65 -1.39
CA ASN A 167 20.54 9.39 -0.14
C ASN A 167 19.24 9.71 0.59
N ALA A 168 18.09 9.29 0.04
CA ALA A 168 16.74 9.53 0.57
C ALA A 168 16.41 11.02 0.82
N LYS A 169 17.13 11.93 0.14
CA LYS A 169 16.88 13.38 0.22
C LYS A 169 15.86 13.83 -0.84
N PRO A 170 15.17 14.95 -0.59
CA PRO A 170 14.28 15.52 -1.59
C PRO A 170 15.03 15.91 -2.87
N ASP A 171 14.49 15.47 -4.00
CA ASP A 171 14.99 15.78 -5.33
C ASP A 171 13.78 15.99 -6.24
N PHE A 172 13.49 17.26 -6.52
CA PHE A 172 12.29 17.70 -7.24
C PHE A 172 12.44 17.58 -8.75
N ASN A 173 13.12 16.55 -9.24
CA ASN A 173 13.22 16.27 -10.66
C ASN A 173 11.86 15.78 -11.22
N PRO A 174 11.22 16.50 -12.16
CA PRO A 174 9.95 16.08 -12.74
C PRO A 174 10.03 14.74 -13.48
N ALA A 175 11.22 14.33 -13.93
CA ALA A 175 11.42 13.06 -14.62
C ALA A 175 10.97 11.86 -13.77
N TYR A 176 11.07 11.96 -12.43
CA TYR A 176 10.62 10.89 -11.52
C TYR A 176 9.13 10.59 -11.63
N LEU A 177 8.31 11.51 -12.17
CA LEU A 177 6.92 11.19 -12.44
C LEU A 177 6.77 10.07 -13.48
N PHE A 178 7.71 9.96 -14.42
CA PHE A 178 7.68 8.99 -15.53
C PHE A 178 8.70 7.84 -15.37
N SER A 179 9.80 8.08 -14.65
CA SER A 179 10.87 7.08 -14.45
C SER A 179 11.05 6.65 -12.99
N GLY A 180 10.31 7.26 -12.06
CA GLY A 180 10.42 7.00 -10.63
C GLY A 180 9.96 5.60 -10.22
N PHE A 181 10.33 5.22 -9.01
CA PHE A 181 10.05 3.90 -8.44
C PHE A 181 8.76 3.85 -7.61
N ALA A 182 8.00 4.95 -7.56
CA ALA A 182 6.79 5.06 -6.75
C ALA A 182 5.83 3.90 -7.02
N SER A 183 5.53 3.63 -8.29
CA SER A 183 4.66 2.53 -8.75
C SER A 183 5.13 1.11 -8.38
N LEU A 184 6.39 0.92 -7.97
CA LEU A 184 6.91 -0.37 -7.52
C LEU A 184 6.78 -0.60 -6.02
N ALA A 185 6.45 0.45 -5.26
CA ALA A 185 6.49 0.45 -3.81
C ALA A 185 5.09 0.50 -3.18
N PHE A 186 4.92 -0.23 -2.07
CA PHE A 186 3.65 -0.31 -1.37
C PHE A 186 3.28 1.05 -0.77
N CYS A 187 4.27 1.70 -0.14
CA CYS A 187 4.05 2.92 0.64
C CYS A 187 3.54 4.13 -0.16
N PRO A 188 4.08 4.44 -1.35
CA PRO A 188 3.52 5.52 -2.19
C PRO A 188 2.22 5.12 -2.91
N MET A 189 2.05 3.87 -3.35
CA MET A 189 0.86 3.52 -4.15
C MET A 189 -0.39 3.25 -3.31
N THR A 190 -0.24 2.74 -2.09
CA THR A 190 -1.38 2.52 -1.18
C THR A 190 -2.20 3.79 -0.92
N PRO A 191 -1.61 4.95 -0.55
CA PRO A 191 -2.38 6.19 -0.40
C PRO A 191 -3.01 6.64 -1.72
N VAL A 192 -2.36 6.44 -2.87
CA VAL A 192 -2.97 6.74 -4.19
C VAL A 192 -4.24 5.91 -4.39
N PHE A 193 -4.18 4.60 -4.18
CA PHE A 193 -5.34 3.72 -4.33
C PHE A 193 -6.45 4.05 -3.32
N LEU A 194 -6.10 4.35 -2.07
CA LEU A 194 -7.07 4.78 -1.05
C LEU A 194 -7.71 6.12 -1.42
N ILE A 195 -6.95 7.08 -1.95
CA ILE A 195 -7.48 8.36 -2.42
C ILE A 195 -8.47 8.14 -3.56
N LEU A 196 -8.13 7.34 -4.57
CA LEU A 196 -9.04 7.02 -5.68
C LEU A 196 -10.35 6.41 -5.18
N LEU A 197 -10.30 5.46 -4.25
CA LEU A 197 -11.50 4.91 -3.61
C LEU A 197 -12.26 5.98 -2.81
N THR A 198 -11.56 6.82 -2.06
CA THR A 198 -12.19 7.89 -1.26
C THR A 198 -12.96 8.88 -2.13
N LEU A 199 -12.39 9.24 -3.28
CA LEU A 199 -13.03 10.12 -4.28
C LEU A 199 -14.24 9.45 -4.96
N CYS A 200 -14.32 8.12 -4.96
CA CYS A 200 -15.45 7.35 -5.51
C CYS A 200 -16.52 7.01 -4.47
N ARG A 201 -16.45 7.53 -3.24
CA ARG A 201 -17.48 7.28 -2.23
C ARG A 201 -18.83 7.90 -2.63
N PRO A 202 -19.97 7.34 -2.17
CA PRO A 202 -20.12 6.14 -1.31
C PRO A 202 -20.18 4.82 -2.10
N THR A 203 -19.86 4.79 -3.39
CA THR A 203 -20.13 3.65 -4.28
C THR A 203 -19.03 2.58 -4.29
N ILE A 204 -18.21 2.51 -3.24
CA ILE A 204 -17.06 1.61 -3.14
C ILE A 204 -17.31 0.39 -2.24
N ASN A 205 -16.50 -0.63 -2.41
CA ASN A 205 -16.42 -1.79 -1.55
C ASN A 205 -15.72 -1.45 -0.22
N MET A 206 -16.52 -1.43 0.86
CA MET A 206 -16.02 -1.11 2.20
C MET A 206 -15.02 -2.13 2.74
N VAL A 207 -15.04 -3.38 2.28
CA VAL A 207 -14.06 -4.38 2.68
C VAL A 207 -12.69 -4.00 2.12
N THR A 208 -12.60 -3.83 0.80
CA THR A 208 -11.36 -3.44 0.11
C THR A 208 -10.80 -2.15 0.69
N TYR A 209 -11.65 -1.14 0.87
CA TYR A 209 -11.26 0.15 1.41
C TYR A 209 -10.70 0.06 2.83
N ARG A 210 -11.41 -0.59 3.75
CA ARG A 210 -10.99 -0.67 5.16
C ARG A 210 -9.81 -1.61 5.37
N VAL A 211 -9.76 -2.76 4.71
CA VAL A 211 -8.63 -3.70 4.83
C VAL A 211 -7.35 -3.04 4.32
N THR A 212 -7.40 -2.38 3.15
CA THR A 212 -6.25 -1.65 2.58
C THR A 212 -5.79 -0.55 3.55
N ALA A 213 -6.73 0.21 4.12
CA ALA A 213 -6.40 1.28 5.06
C ALA A 213 -5.88 0.76 6.42
N MET A 214 -6.36 -0.38 6.92
CA MET A 214 -5.83 -0.97 8.16
C MET A 214 -4.39 -1.44 7.99
N VAL A 215 -4.09 -2.15 6.90
CA VAL A 215 -2.73 -2.62 6.60
C VAL A 215 -1.82 -1.42 6.32
N GLY A 216 -2.29 -0.45 5.54
CA GLY A 216 -1.57 0.79 5.28
C GLY A 216 -1.26 1.58 6.56
N LEU A 217 -2.19 1.62 7.52
CA LEU A 217 -1.97 2.26 8.82
C LEU A 217 -0.88 1.55 9.62
N ILE A 218 -0.94 0.22 9.73
CA ILE A 218 0.04 -0.58 10.49
C ILE A 218 1.45 -0.38 9.91
N ILE A 219 1.61 -0.53 8.59
CA ILE A 219 2.90 -0.33 7.91
C ILE A 219 3.33 1.14 8.01
N GLY A 220 2.40 2.09 7.90
CA GLY A 220 2.66 3.51 8.10
C GLY A 220 3.23 3.81 9.48
N ILE A 221 2.69 3.19 10.55
CA ILE A 221 3.21 3.32 11.92
C ILE A 221 4.64 2.79 12.01
N TYR A 222 4.93 1.62 11.41
CA TYR A 222 6.30 1.09 11.39
C TYR A 222 7.29 2.02 10.71
N ASN A 223 6.87 2.64 9.61
CA ASN A 223 7.71 3.60 8.88
C ASN A 223 7.96 4.89 9.68
N MET A 224 7.17 5.22 10.70
CA MET A 224 7.49 6.35 11.59
C MET A 224 8.75 6.10 12.42
N GLY A 225 9.18 4.84 12.55
CA GLY A 225 10.49 4.49 13.11
C GLY A 225 11.66 5.14 12.36
N GLN A 226 11.48 5.56 11.10
CA GLN A 226 12.51 6.30 10.35
C GLN A 226 12.87 7.64 11.00
N PHE A 227 11.95 8.28 11.72
CA PHE A 227 12.25 9.51 12.45
C PHE A 227 13.20 9.30 13.65
N ALA A 228 13.33 8.06 14.14
CA ALA A 228 14.29 7.73 15.17
C ALA A 228 15.73 7.58 14.62
N ASN A 229 15.91 7.55 13.29
CA ASN A 229 17.21 7.47 12.64
C ASN A 229 17.67 8.89 12.23
N PRO A 230 18.90 9.33 12.60
CA PRO A 230 19.44 10.64 12.22
C PRO A 230 19.40 10.94 10.72
N THR A 231 19.53 9.92 9.85
CA THR A 231 19.46 10.09 8.39
C THR A 231 18.07 9.81 7.82
N GLY A 232 17.12 9.37 8.65
CA GLY A 232 15.79 8.91 8.22
C GLY A 232 14.70 9.98 8.22
N PHE A 233 15.00 11.23 8.61
CA PHE A 233 14.00 12.30 8.73
C PHE A 233 13.19 12.51 7.43
N TYR A 234 13.87 12.70 6.29
CA TYR A 234 13.19 12.88 5.01
C TYR A 234 12.43 11.63 4.58
N LEU A 235 13.02 10.45 4.75
CA LEU A 235 12.36 9.19 4.45
C LEU A 235 11.06 9.01 5.25
N GLY A 236 11.07 9.39 6.54
CA GLY A 236 9.89 9.45 7.39
C GLY A 236 8.80 10.37 6.82
N ILE A 237 9.16 11.56 6.31
CA ILE A 237 8.23 12.48 5.66
C ILE A 237 7.58 11.83 4.43
N TYR A 238 8.35 11.15 3.57
CA TYR A 238 7.81 10.46 2.39
C TYR A 238 6.85 9.31 2.76
N HIS A 239 6.93 8.77 3.97
CA HIS A 239 6.00 7.76 4.48
C HIS A 239 4.76 8.33 5.20
N LEU A 240 4.73 9.63 5.53
CA LEU A 240 3.56 10.26 6.16
C LEU A 240 2.26 10.11 5.36
N PRO A 241 2.24 10.25 4.01
CA PRO A 241 1.01 10.07 3.25
C PRO A 241 0.36 8.70 3.47
N LEU A 242 1.16 7.63 3.56
CA LEU A 242 0.64 6.30 3.86
C LEU A 242 -0.10 6.29 5.20
N LEU A 243 0.51 6.83 6.26
CA LEU A 243 -0.07 6.87 7.60
C LEU A 243 -1.35 7.73 7.63
N LEU A 244 -1.25 8.97 7.16
CA LEU A 244 -2.31 9.97 7.28
C LEU A 244 -3.52 9.64 6.41
N ILE A 245 -3.31 9.19 5.17
CA ILE A 245 -4.40 8.79 4.27
C ILE A 245 -5.04 7.50 4.75
N SER A 246 -4.28 6.55 5.27
CA SER A 246 -4.84 5.33 5.87
C SER A 246 -5.73 5.65 7.09
N LEU A 247 -5.27 6.54 7.97
CA LEU A 247 -6.07 7.01 9.11
C LEU A 247 -7.33 7.74 8.64
N TYR A 248 -7.20 8.68 7.71
CA TYR A 248 -8.32 9.41 7.12
C TYR A 248 -9.34 8.45 6.48
N ALA A 249 -8.87 7.43 5.75
CA ALA A 249 -9.71 6.43 5.13
C ALA A 249 -10.52 5.64 6.17
N LEU A 250 -9.87 5.23 7.27
CA LEU A 250 -10.54 4.50 8.36
C LEU A 250 -11.55 5.38 9.11
N LEU A 251 -11.23 6.63 9.41
CA LEU A 251 -12.14 7.56 10.08
C LEU A 251 -13.34 7.89 9.20
N SER A 252 -13.08 8.23 7.94
CA SER A 252 -14.13 8.54 6.96
C SER A 252 -15.03 7.33 6.70
N SER A 253 -14.51 6.08 6.82
CA SER A 253 -15.29 4.85 6.67
C SER A 253 -16.36 4.66 7.76
N ARG A 254 -16.20 5.28 8.95
CA ARG A 254 -17.13 5.17 10.08
C ARG A 254 -18.33 6.11 9.94
N GLN A 255 -18.21 7.18 9.14
CA GLN A 255 -19.24 8.19 8.92
C GLN A 255 -20.32 7.75 7.91
N LEU A 256 -20.34 6.49 7.48
CA LEU A 256 -21.34 5.91 6.54
C LEU A 256 -22.48 5.17 7.26
N LYS A 257 -22.72 5.48 8.54
CA LYS A 257 -23.92 5.01 9.22
C LYS A 257 -25.11 5.88 8.84
#